data_AF-T0YFQ8-F1
#
_entry.id   AF-T0YFQ8-F1
#
_cell.length_a   1.000
_cell.length_b   1.000
_cell.length_c   1.000
_cell.angle_alpha   90.00
_cell.angle_beta   90.00
_cell.angle_gamma   90.00
#
_symmetry.space_group_name_H-M   'P 1'
#
loop_
_entity.id
_entity.type
_entity.pdbx_description
1 polymer ?
#
loop_
_entity_poly.entity_id
_entity_poly.type
_entity_poly.pdbx_seq_one_letter_code
_entity_poly.pdbx_strand_id
1 'polypeptide(L)'
;MIWSDKGVTFGELKDVAKALAHRRDWDQYHNAKDLTIGVITEASELFEHFRFKSQEETELMLKDPKKRDKIGAELSDILYFV
;
A
#
# COMPACT_ATOMS: atom_id res chain seq x y z
N MET A 1 17.43 -11.10 -1.49
CA MET A 1 16.11 -10.48 -1.72
C MET A 1 15.48 -11.27 -2.85
N ILE A 2 14.72 -12.32 -2.55
CA ILE A 2 14.09 -13.17 -3.58
C ILE A 2 12.59 -13.10 -3.30
N TRP A 3 11.95 -12.08 -3.86
CA TRP A 3 10.50 -12.14 -4.04
C TRP A 3 10.30 -13.11 -5.22
N SER A 4 9.91 -14.35 -4.95
CA SER A 4 9.39 -15.21 -6.01
C SER A 4 7.89 -15.02 -6.08
N ASP A 5 7.46 -13.80 -6.41
CA ASP A 5 6.07 -13.61 -6.77
C ASP A 5 5.84 -14.40 -8.05
N LYS A 6 4.85 -15.31 -8.03
CA LYS A 6 4.28 -15.82 -9.29
C LYS A 6 3.91 -14.57 -10.08
N GLY A 7 4.32 -14.45 -11.35
CA GLY A 7 4.26 -13.20 -12.11
C GLY A 7 2.85 -12.62 -12.27
N VAL A 8 2.32 -12.02 -11.21
CA VAL A 8 1.05 -11.30 -11.17
C VAL A 8 1.29 -9.96 -11.84
N THR A 9 0.46 -9.68 -12.83
CA THR A 9 0.46 -8.41 -13.53
C THR A 9 -0.26 -7.35 -12.71
N PHE A 10 0.09 -6.08 -12.93
CA PHE A 10 -0.63 -4.97 -12.31
C PHE A 10 -2.12 -4.94 -12.70
N GLY A 11 -2.45 -5.42 -13.91
CA GLY A 11 -3.85 -5.56 -14.35
C GLY A 11 -4.65 -6.53 -13.48
N GLU A 12 -4.07 -7.70 -13.17
CA GLU A 12 -4.72 -8.68 -12.30
C GLU A 12 -4.97 -8.13 -10.88
N LEU A 13 -4.04 -7.35 -10.34
CA LEU A 13 -4.23 -6.67 -9.06
C LEU A 13 -5.38 -5.65 -9.11
N LYS A 14 -5.46 -4.86 -10.19
CA LYS A 14 -6.56 -3.92 -10.40
C LYS A 14 -7.91 -4.61 -10.49
N ASP A 15 -7.97 -5.77 -11.13
CA ASP A 15 -9.22 -6.52 -11.24
C ASP A 15 -9.67 -7.06 -9.88
N VAL A 16 -8.74 -7.50 -9.03
CA VAL A 16 -9.04 -7.87 -7.64
C VAL A 16 -9.55 -6.66 -6.85
N ALA A 17 -8.89 -5.50 -6.95
CA ALA A 17 -9.31 -4.27 -6.28
C ALA A 17 -10.71 -3.82 -6.71
N LYS A 18 -11.00 -3.81 -8.01
CA LYS A 18 -12.33 -3.48 -8.55
C LYS A 18 -13.41 -4.46 -8.06
N ALA A 19 -13.12 -5.76 -8.07
CA ALA A 19 -14.07 -6.76 -7.56
C ALA A 19 -14.32 -6.62 -6.05
N LEU A 20 -13.33 -6.13 -5.30
CA LEU A 20 -13.44 -5.83 -3.87
C LEU A 20 -14.34 -4.62 -3.62
N ALA A 21 -14.10 -3.54 -4.37
CA ALA A 21 -14.87 -2.31 -4.33
C ALA A 21 -16.33 -2.53 -4.69
N HIS A 22 -16.57 -3.21 -5.80
CA HIS A 22 -17.91 -3.49 -6.31
C HIS A 22 -18.74 -4.30 -5.32
N ARG A 23 -18.16 -5.34 -4.70
CA ARG A 23 -18.85 -6.15 -3.68
C ARG A 23 -19.22 -5.36 -2.41
N ARG A 24 -18.59 -4.22 -2.17
CA ARG A 24 -18.87 -3.33 -1.03
C ARG A 24 -19.69 -2.10 -1.42
N ASP A 25 -20.11 -2.01 -2.68
CA ASP A 25 -20.76 -0.82 -3.23
C ASP A 25 -19.91 0.46 -3.06
N TRP A 26 -18.58 0.31 -3.13
CA TRP A 26 -17.64 1.44 -2.96
C TRP A 26 -17.39 2.22 -4.25
N ASP A 27 -17.92 1.76 -5.38
CA ASP A 27 -17.77 2.43 -6.68
C ASP A 27 -18.28 3.89 -6.63
N GLN A 28 -19.26 4.19 -5.77
CA GLN A 28 -19.77 5.55 -5.52
C GLN A 28 -18.72 6.52 -4.94
N TYR A 29 -17.65 6.01 -4.35
CA TYR A 29 -16.55 6.77 -3.75
C TYR A 29 -15.28 6.79 -4.61
N HIS A 30 -15.31 6.30 -5.86
CA HIS A 30 -14.15 6.23 -6.76
C HIS A 30 -14.10 7.35 -7.80
N ASN A 31 -14.47 8.57 -7.43
CA ASN A 31 -14.16 9.75 -8.25
C ASN A 31 -12.71 10.21 -8.02
N ALA A 32 -12.17 11.02 -8.93
CA ALA A 32 -10.78 11.48 -8.89
C ALA A 32 -10.38 12.15 -7.57
N LYS A 33 -11.30 12.91 -6.95
CA LYS A 33 -11.04 13.63 -5.69
C LYS A 33 -10.92 12.63 -4.52
N ASP A 34 -11.85 11.68 -4.42
CA ASP A 34 -11.84 10.69 -3.32
C ASP A 34 -10.67 9.69 -3.47
N LEU A 35 -10.34 9.27 -4.70
CA LEU A 35 -9.14 8.46 -4.97
C LEU A 35 -7.85 9.19 -4.57
N THR A 36 -7.74 10.49 -4.91
CA THR A 36 -6.56 11.30 -4.52
C THR A 36 -6.44 11.41 -3.00
N ILE A 37 -7.56 11.55 -2.30
CA ILE A 37 -7.60 11.55 -0.83
C ILE A 37 -7.14 10.20 -0.27
N GLY A 38 -7.55 9.09 -0.88
CA GLY A 38 -7.07 7.75 -0.52
C GLY A 38 -5.55 7.66 -0.64
N VAL A 39 -4.99 7.96 -1.82
CA VAL A 39 -3.53 7.91 -2.06
C VAL A 39 -2.74 8.70 -1.00
N ILE A 40 -3.14 9.94 -0.70
CA ILE A 40 -2.40 10.77 0.25
C ILE A 40 -2.56 10.30 1.69
N THR A 41 -3.72 9.71 2.04
CA THR A 41 -3.96 9.12 3.36
C THR A 41 -2.99 7.96 3.58
N GLU A 42 -2.99 6.97 2.69
CA GLU A 42 -2.13 5.78 2.84
C GLU A 42 -0.62 6.13 2.73
N ALA A 43 -0.27 7.11 1.90
CA ALA A 43 1.11 7.62 1.86
C ALA A 43 1.53 8.29 3.18
N SER A 44 0.59 8.92 3.88
CA SER A 44 0.84 9.50 5.20
C SER A 44 1.00 8.42 6.26
N GLU A 45 0.22 7.32 6.20
CA GLU A 45 0.37 6.14 7.06
C GLU A 45 1.76 5.49 6.89
N LEU A 46 2.21 5.33 5.64
CA LEU A 46 3.56 4.87 5.33
C LEU A 46 4.63 5.76 5.98
N PHE A 47 4.47 7.09 5.93
CA PHE A 47 5.41 8.03 6.55
C PHE A 47 5.51 7.88 8.06
N GLU A 48 4.47 7.42 8.75
CA GLU A 48 4.51 7.23 10.20
C GLU A 48 5.55 6.20 10.63
N HIS A 49 5.85 5.22 9.77
CA HIS A 49 6.90 4.25 10.04
C HIS A 49 8.31 4.85 10.05
N PHE A 50 8.53 5.93 9.30
CA PHE A 50 9.85 6.56 9.15
C PHE A 50 9.99 7.85 9.96
N ARG A 51 8.87 8.43 10.43
CA ARG A 51 8.86 9.66 11.21
C ARG A 51 9.79 9.54 12.42
N PHE A 52 10.65 10.54 12.58
CA PHE A 52 11.65 10.67 13.67
C PHE A 52 12.74 9.58 13.73
N LYS A 53 12.94 8.78 12.67
CA LYS A 53 14.00 7.78 12.62
C LYS A 53 15.26 8.31 11.95
N SER A 54 16.43 7.91 12.46
CA SER A 54 17.68 8.06 11.73
C SER A 54 17.75 7.08 10.56
N GLN A 55 18.76 7.26 9.71
CA GLN A 55 19.03 6.32 8.63
C GLN A 55 19.39 4.93 9.19
N GLU A 56 20.24 4.86 10.21
CA GLU A 56 20.67 3.60 10.83
C GLU A 56 19.48 2.86 11.49
N GLU A 57 18.61 3.59 12.18
CA GLU A 57 17.39 3.03 12.77
C GLU A 57 16.44 2.50 11.70
N THR A 58 16.34 3.20 10.56
CA THR A 58 15.54 2.77 9.41
C THR A 58 16.11 1.48 8.81
N GLU A 59 17.42 1.40 8.60
CA GLU A 59 18.07 0.20 8.08
C GLU A 59 17.93 -1.02 9.01
N LEU A 60 17.99 -0.80 10.33
CA LEU A 60 17.73 -1.84 11.33
C LEU A 60 16.26 -2.26 11.34
N MET A 61 15.33 -1.30 11.27
CA MET A 61 13.89 -1.56 11.17
C MET A 61 13.56 -2.39 9.93
N LEU A 62 14.16 -2.08 8.78
CA LEU A 62 13.97 -2.83 7.54
C LEU A 62 14.57 -4.25 7.56
N LYS A 63 15.30 -4.63 8.62
CA LYS A 63 15.74 -6.03 8.83
C LYS A 63 14.76 -6.83 9.68
N ASP A 64 13.87 -6.18 10.43
CA ASP A 64 12.81 -6.85 11.20
C ASP A 64 11.65 -7.24 10.27
N PRO A 65 11.37 -8.55 10.09
CA PRO A 65 10.28 -9.02 9.23
C PRO A 65 8.92 -8.40 9.59
N LYS A 66 8.61 -8.25 10.88
CA LYS A 66 7.31 -7.70 11.31
C LYS A 66 7.16 -6.24 10.95
N LYS A 67 8.25 -5.48 10.95
CA LYS A 67 8.25 -4.07 10.56
C LYS A 67 8.15 -3.93 9.05
N ARG A 68 8.86 -4.78 8.31
CA ARG A 68 8.76 -4.84 6.85
C ARG A 68 7.35 -5.20 6.39
N ASP A 69 6.68 -6.14 7.05
CA ASP A 69 5.31 -6.54 6.70
C ASP A 69 4.34 -5.36 6.86
N LYS A 70 4.49 -4.56 7.92
CA LYS A 70 3.68 -3.34 8.12
C LYS A 70 3.93 -2.30 7.03
N ILE A 71 5.20 -2.01 6.73
CA ILE A 71 5.55 -1.09 5.63
C ILE A 71 5.02 -1.60 4.29
N GLY A 72 5.08 -2.91 4.07
CA GLY A 72 4.52 -3.55 2.87
C GLY A 72 3.00 -3.47 2.79
N ALA A 73 2.29 -3.48 3.93
CA ALA A 73 0.85 -3.25 3.97
C ALA A 73 0.52 -1.83 3.49
N GLU A 74 1.15 -0.80 4.06
CA GLU A 74 0.89 0.59 3.64
C GLU A 74 1.24 0.83 2.15
N LEU A 75 2.31 0.20 1.66
CA LEU A 75 2.64 0.24 0.22
C LEU A 75 1.58 -0.43 -0.65
N SER A 76 0.96 -1.50 -0.16
CA SER A 76 -0.13 -2.19 -0.85
C SER A 76 -1.41 -1.37 -0.83
N ASP A 77 -1.67 -0.63 0.25
CA ASP A 77 -2.81 0.26 0.38
C ASP A 77 -2.67 1.47 -0.55
N ILE A 78 -1.47 2.04 -0.70
CA ILE A 78 -1.20 3.05 -1.75
C ILE A 78 -1.45 2.45 -3.14
N LEU A 79 -0.97 1.23 -3.40
CA LEU A 79 -1.14 0.56 -4.70
C LEU A 79 -2.61 0.33 -5.06
N TYR A 80 -3.48 0.07 -4.07
CA TYR A 80 -4.92 -0.10 -4.29
C TYR A 80 -5.56 1.11 -4.98
N PHE A 81 -5.07 2.33 -4.70
CA PHE A 81 -5.61 3.57 -5.26
C PHE A 81 -4.99 4.00 -6.60
N VAL A 82 -4.02 3.27 -7.16
CA VAL A 82 -3.29 3.59 -8.42
C VAL A 82 -3.68 2.67 -9.57
#